data_AF-A0A0Q3S500-F1
#
_entry.id   AF-A0A0Q3S500-F1
#
_cell.length_a   1.000
_cell.length_b   1.000
_cell.length_c   1.000
_cell.angle_alpha   90.00
_cell.angle_beta   90.00
_cell.angle_gamma   90.00
#
_symmetry.space_group_name_H-M   'P 1'
#
loop_
_entity.id
_entity.type
_entity.pdbx_description
1 polymer ?
#
loop_
_entity_poly.entity_id
_entity_poly.type
_entity_poly.pdbx_seq_one_letter_code
_entity_poly.pdbx_strand_id
1 'polypeptide(L)' 'MLITTLFKSIDRHSLVVCGHLTKQEIASLKAEGWRKEQPNVNKNGIPLQKPKIGGNIHETNH' A
#
# COMPACT_ATOMS: atom_id res chain seq x y z
N MET A 1 6.99 -23.06 -8.89
CA MET A 1 6.03 -21.94 -8.72
C MET A 1 6.35 -21.22 -7.43
N LEU A 2 6.22 -19.89 -7.37
CA LEU A 2 6.50 -19.09 -6.16
C LEU A 2 5.19 -18.44 -5.70
N ILE A 3 4.84 -18.60 -4.41
CA ILE A 3 3.75 -17.82 -3.82
C ILE A 3 4.17 -16.35 -3.86
N THR A 4 3.38 -15.54 -4.56
CA THR A 4 3.65 -14.12 -4.77
C THR A 4 2.44 -13.32 -4.34
N THR A 5 2.68 -12.28 -3.55
CA THR A 5 1.68 -11.29 -3.18
C THR A 5 1.99 -9.98 -3.91
N LEU A 6 0.97 -9.37 -4.54
CA LEU A 6 1.06 -8.05 -5.15
C LEU A 6 -0.08 -7.16 -4.65
N PHE A 7 0.19 -5.85 -4.63
CA PHE A 7 -0.70 -4.81 -4.15
C PHE A 7 -0.91 -3.75 -5.23
N LYS A 8 -2.11 -3.18 -5.29
CA LYS A 8 -2.42 -2.04 -6.17
C LYS A 8 -3.33 -1.07 -5.43
N SER A 9 -3.08 0.23 -5.60
CA SER A 9 -3.93 1.29 -5.04
C SER A 9 -4.78 1.89 -6.17
N ILE A 10 -6.10 1.86 -6.01
CA ILE A 10 -7.07 2.43 -6.96
C ILE A 10 -8.08 3.24 -6.14
N ASP A 11 -8.25 4.52 -6.43
CA ASP A 11 -9.29 5.38 -5.84
C ASP A 11 -9.43 5.25 -4.31
N ARG A 12 -8.29 5.26 -3.59
CA ARG A 12 -8.17 5.10 -2.12
C ARG A 12 -8.47 3.68 -1.59
N HIS A 13 -8.73 2.71 -2.45
CA HIS A 13 -8.83 1.29 -2.11
C HIS A 13 -7.52 0.57 -2.39
N SER A 14 -7.10 -0.28 -1.45
CA SER A 14 -5.96 -1.19 -1.60
C SER A 14 -6.46 -2.56 -2.05
N LEU A 15 -6.07 -2.99 -3.25
CA LEU A 15 -6.29 -4.33 -3.76
C LEU A 15 -5.08 -5.22 -3.46
N VAL A 16 -5.34 -6.49 -3.20
CA VAL A 16 -4.31 -7.51 -2.96
C VAL A 16 -4.61 -8.75 -3.80
N VAL A 17 -3.57 -9.30 -4.43
CA VAL A 17 -3.60 -10.60 -5.08
C VAL A 17 -2.48 -11.46 -4.47
N CYS A 18 -2.81 -12.68 -4.08
CA CYS A 18 -1.88 -13.63 -3.49
C CYS A 18 -2.11 -15.01 -4.11
N GLY A 19 -1.04 -15.67 -4.54
CA GLY A 19 -1.14 -17.02 -5.07
C GLY A 19 0.12 -17.49 -5.79
N HIS A 20 0.01 -18.63 -6.46
CA HIS A 20 1.08 -19.20 -7.29
C HIS A 20 1.12 -18.51 -8.65
N LEU A 21 1.68 -17.30 -8.69
CA LEU A 21 1.78 -16.52 -9.91
C LEU A 21 3.01 -16.96 -10.73
N THR A 22 2.80 -17.15 -12.03
CA THR A 22 3.87 -17.37 -13.00
C THR A 22 4.62 -16.06 -13.28
N LYS A 23 5.82 -16.17 -13.87
CA LYS A 23 6.60 -14.98 -14.25
C LYS A 23 5.84 -14.07 -15.22
N GLN A 24 5.02 -14.66 -16.10
CA GLN A 24 4.22 -13.92 -17.08
C GLN A 24 3.09 -13.15 -16.40
N GLU A 25 2.33 -13.79 -15.50
CA GLU A 25 1.28 -13.12 -14.72
C GLU A 25 1.85 -11.97 -13.88
N ILE A 26 2.99 -12.20 -13.23
CA ILE A 26 3.67 -11.14 -12.46
C ILE A 26 4.05 -9.97 -13.37
N ALA A 27 4.53 -10.22 -14.58
CA ALA A 27 4.92 -9.17 -15.53
C ALA A 27 3.69 -8.37 -16.01
N SER A 28 2.59 -9.04 -16.35
CA SER A 28 1.33 -8.40 -16.72
C SER A 28 0.77 -7.55 -15.58
N LEU A 29 0.69 -8.09 -14.36
CA LEU A 29 0.22 -7.35 -13.19
C LEU A 29 1.12 -6.13 -12.91
N LYS A 30 2.44 -6.27 -13.04
CA LYS A 30 3.34 -5.11 -12.91
C LYS A 30 3.09 -4.02 -13.96
N ALA A 31 2.80 -4.40 -15.20
CA ALA A 31 2.46 -3.46 -16.27
C ALA A 31 1.14 -2.71 -15.97
N GLU A 32 0.20 -3.37 -15.30
CA GLU A 32 -1.05 -2.76 -14.81
C GLU A 32 -0.88 -1.93 -13.53
N GLY A 33 0.34 -1.80 -13.01
CA GLY A 33 0.65 -0.97 -11.84
C GLY A 33 0.63 -1.71 -10.49
N TRP A 34 0.58 -3.05 -10.48
CA TRP A 34 0.72 -3.83 -9.24
C TRP A 34 2.18 -3.86 -8.75
N ARG A 35 2.38 -3.82 -7.43
CA ARG A 35 3.70 -3.81 -6.78
C ARG A 35 3.82 -4.89 -5.71
N LYS A 36 5.04 -5.39 -5.49
CA LYS A 36 5.32 -6.38 -4.42
C LYS A 36 5.30 -5.76 -3.03
N GLU A 37 5.61 -4.48 -2.94
CA GLU A 37 5.62 -3.75 -1.68
C GLU A 37 4.21 -3.27 -1.35
N GLN A 38 3.78 -3.54 -0.12
CA GLN A 38 2.50 -3.07 0.38
C GLN A 38 2.60 -1.55 0.59
N PRO A 39 1.68 -0.76 0.00
CA PRO A 39 1.73 0.68 0.15
C PRO A 39 1.42 1.08 1.60
N ASN A 40 2.16 2.08 2.11
CA ASN A 40 1.96 2.65 3.45
C ASN A 40 2.21 1.67 4.62
N VAL A 41 3.13 0.72 4.50
CA VAL A 41 3.64 -0.02 5.65
C VAL A 41 5.15 0.12 5.75
N ASN A 42 5.69 0.13 6.97
CA ASN A 42 7.13 0.08 7.17
C ASN A 42 7.66 -1.37 7.01
N LYS A 43 8.99 -1.55 7.10
CA LYS A 43 9.66 -2.87 7.02
C LYS A 43 9.15 -3.93 8.02
N ASN A 44 8.46 -3.51 9.08
CA ASN A 44 7.88 -4.38 10.10
C ASN A 44 6.39 -4.70 9.82
N GLY A 45 5.84 -4.27 8.68
CA GLY A 45 4.43 -4.45 8.33
C GLY A 45 3.48 -3.53 9.09
N ILE A 46 3.99 -2.51 9.79
CA ILE A 46 3.17 -1.56 10.54
C ILE A 46 2.67 -0.50 9.56
N PRO A 47 1.35 -0.25 9.48
CA PRO A 47 0.81 0.85 8.69
C PRO A 47 1.43 2.19 9.09
N LEU A 48 2.11 2.82 8.13
CA LEU A 48 2.50 4.23 8.17
C LEU A 48 1.23 5.05 7.95
N GLN A 49 0.36 5.11 8.96
CA GLN A 49 -0.67 6.14 9.00
C GLN A 49 0.04 7.49 9.02
N LYS A 50 -0.19 8.33 8.00
CA LYS A 50 0.10 9.75 8.15
C LYS A 50 -0.79 10.24 9.29
N PRO A 51 -0.24 10.80 10.39
CA PRO A 51 -1.09 11.46 11.37
C PRO A 51 -1.82 12.57 10.63
N LYS A 52 -3.15 12.45 10.47
CA LYS A 52 -3.98 13.62 10.22
C LYS A 52 -4.11 14.35 11.56
N ILE A 53 -3.04 15.03 11.98
CA ILE A 53 -3.16 16.08 12.99
C ILE A 53 -3.42 17.37 12.21
N GLY A 54 -4.65 17.47 11.69
CA GLY A 54 -5.25 18.72 11.29
C GLY A 54 -6.24 19.09 12.39
N GLY A 55 -5.77 19.89 13.33
CA GLY A 55 -6.57 20.47 14.40
C GLY A 55 -5.92 21.77 14.84
N ASN A 56 -6.26 22.86 14.14
CA ASN A 56 -6.10 24.22 14.64
C ASN A 56 -6.74 24.29 16.04
N ILE A 57 -5.92 24.49 17.08
CA ILE A 57 -6.37 25.17 18.29
C ILE A 57 -5.51 26.41 18.44
N HIS A 58 -6.12 27.53 18.05
CA HIS A 58 -5.77 28.86 18.50
C HIS A 58 -5.92 28.84 20.03
N GLU A 59 -4.82 28.98 20.78
CA GLU A 59 -4.91 29.33 22.19
C GLU A 59 -4.09 30.58 22.42
N THR A 60 -4.79 31.71 22.38
CA THR A 60 -4.38 33.00 22.93
C THR A 60 -4.53 32.92 24.44
N ASN A 61 -3.48 33.20 25.21
CA ASN A 61 -3.52 33.63 26.62
C ASN A 61 -2.18 34.34 26.90
N HIS A 62 -2.11 35.67 26.97
CA HIS A 62 -2.52 36.63 28.01
C HIS A 62 -1.57 36.68 29.22
#